data_AF-A0A8T4S2A2-F1
#
_entry.id   AF-A0A8T4S2A2-F1
#
_cell.length_a   1.000
_cell.length_b   1.000
_cell.length_c   1.000
_cell.angle_alpha   90.00
_cell.angle_beta   90.00
_cell.angle_gamma   90.00
#
_symmetry.space_group_name_H-M   'P 1'
#
loop_
_entity.id
_entity.type
_entity.pdbx_description
1 polymer ?
#
loop_
_entity_poly.entity_id
_entity_poly.type
_entity_poly.pdbx_seq_one_letter_code
_entity_poly.pdbx_strand_id
1 'polypeptide(L)'
;MTQYAESFNERVEGALSEEAKRRYRNAVELHYKAMVHLIDYLLLHTKNIIIESLKQRLEETNSLDPDINAIFREVHVIYRGTYRTKNTMEDCKKLKNGIKAIARLGRIEADFQEGLEKIS
;
A
#
# COMPACT_ATOMS: atom_id res chain seq x y z
N MET A 1 -14.62 -5.32 9.51
CA MET A 1 -14.44 -4.23 8.53
C MET A 1 -13.65 -3.06 9.11
N THR A 2 -13.89 -2.62 10.35
CA THR A 2 -13.22 -1.44 10.95
C THR A 2 -11.68 -1.55 11.09
N GLN A 3 -11.15 -2.72 11.48
CA GLN A 3 -9.71 -2.84 11.81
C GLN A 3 -8.75 -2.59 10.64
N TYR A 4 -9.09 -3.01 9.41
CA TYR A 4 -8.22 -2.79 8.24
C TYR A 4 -8.20 -1.32 7.83
N ALA A 5 -9.36 -0.66 7.82
CA ALA A 5 -9.48 0.76 7.51
C ALA A 5 -8.76 1.63 8.56
N GLU A 6 -8.95 1.35 9.84
CA GLU A 6 -8.22 2.01 10.95
C GLU A 6 -6.70 1.85 10.78
N SER A 7 -6.25 0.61 10.59
CA SER A 7 -4.84 0.28 10.35
C SER A 7 -4.26 0.97 9.11
N PHE A 8 -5.04 1.10 8.05
CA PHE A 8 -4.66 1.82 6.85
C PHE A 8 -4.52 3.32 7.13
N ASN A 9 -5.52 3.91 7.78
CA ASN A 9 -5.54 5.34 8.11
C ASN A 9 -4.37 5.74 9.02
N GLU A 10 -4.10 4.98 10.08
CA GLU A 10 -2.95 5.23 10.97
C GLU A 10 -1.62 5.22 10.22
N ARG A 11 -1.45 4.30 9.27
CA ARG A 11 -0.24 4.20 8.45
C ARG A 11 -0.12 5.36 7.48
N VAL A 12 -1.21 5.77 6.85
CA VAL A 12 -1.26 6.95 5.97
C VAL A 12 -0.89 8.20 6.75
N GLU A 13 -1.47 8.43 7.92
CA GLU A 13 -1.16 9.58 8.77
C GLU A 13 0.29 9.60 9.21
N GLY A 14 0.81 8.45 9.66
CA GLY A 14 2.21 8.30 10.01
C GLY A 14 3.12 8.60 8.82
N ALA A 15 2.78 8.10 7.62
CA ALA A 15 3.57 8.34 6.42
C ALA A 15 3.63 9.83 6.06
N LEU A 16 2.49 10.52 6.10
CA LEU A 16 2.41 11.96 5.83
C LEU A 16 3.18 12.79 6.86
N SER A 17 3.13 12.41 8.14
CA SER A 17 3.93 13.05 9.21
C SER A 17 5.43 12.92 8.94
N GLU A 18 5.89 11.77 8.47
CA GLU A 18 7.30 11.55 8.14
C GLU A 18 7.71 12.25 6.83
N GLU A 19 6.82 12.33 5.83
CA GLU A 19 7.03 13.14 4.61
C GLU A 19 7.24 14.61 4.97
N ALA A 20 6.40 15.19 5.83
CA ALA A 20 6.51 16.58 6.28
C ALA A 20 7.85 16.88 6.96
N LYS A 21 8.41 15.89 7.67
CA LYS A 21 9.74 15.96 8.31
C LYS A 21 10.90 15.63 7.34
N ARG A 22 10.62 15.39 6.05
CA ARG A 22 11.57 14.96 5.01
C ARG A 22 12.27 13.63 5.33
N ARG A 23 11.64 12.78 6.14
CA ARG A 23 12.11 11.45 6.52
C ARG A 23 11.58 10.41 5.53
N TYR A 24 11.95 10.56 4.26
CA TYR A 24 11.35 9.81 3.15
C TYR A 24 11.50 8.29 3.25
N ARG A 25 12.57 7.79 3.87
CA ARG A 25 12.71 6.34 4.12
C ARG A 25 11.56 5.82 4.99
N ASN A 26 11.26 6.51 6.10
CA ASN A 26 10.18 6.12 7.01
C ASN A 26 8.82 6.29 6.35
N ALA A 27 8.64 7.38 5.59
CA ALA A 27 7.41 7.62 4.84
C ALA A 27 7.15 6.51 3.81
N VAL A 28 8.16 6.09 3.03
CA VAL A 28 8.06 4.98 2.08
C VAL A 28 7.69 3.68 2.79
N GLU A 29 8.30 3.38 3.93
CA GLU A 29 7.95 2.17 4.70
C GLU A 29 6.48 2.19 5.17
N LEU A 30 6.00 3.33 5.66
CA LEU A 30 4.62 3.46 6.15
C LEU A 30 3.60 3.40 5.01
N HIS A 31 3.84 4.09 3.89
CA HIS A 31 3.01 3.98 2.69
C HIS A 31 3.00 2.55 2.15
N TYR A 32 4.15 1.87 2.14
CA TYR A 32 4.22 0.47 1.70
C TYR A 32 3.38 -0.43 2.60
N LYS A 33 3.44 -0.25 3.92
CA LYS A 33 2.59 -0.98 4.86
C LYS A 33 1.10 -0.66 4.62
N ALA A 34 0.73 0.59 4.35
CA ALA A 34 -0.65 0.94 4.01
C ALA A 34 -1.14 0.19 2.75
N MET A 35 -0.32 0.12 1.71
CA MET A 35 -0.61 -0.68 0.50
C MET A 35 -0.78 -2.18 0.81
N VAL A 36 0.07 -2.74 1.67
CA VAL A 36 -0.05 -4.15 2.08
C VAL A 36 -1.39 -4.42 2.75
N HIS A 37 -1.88 -3.51 3.61
CA HIS A 37 -3.19 -3.63 4.24
C HIS A 37 -4.34 -3.63 3.22
N LEU A 38 -4.28 -2.79 2.18
CA LEU A 38 -5.25 -2.81 1.08
C LEU A 38 -5.28 -4.16 0.35
N ILE A 39 -4.11 -4.72 0.06
CA ILE A 39 -4.00 -6.00 -0.66
C ILE A 39 -4.50 -7.15 0.21
N ASP A 40 -4.11 -7.18 1.48
CA ASP A 40 -4.56 -8.23 2.42
C ASP A 40 -6.08 -8.17 2.61
N TYR A 41 -6.65 -6.96 2.68
CA TYR A 41 -8.10 -6.75 2.67
C TYR A 41 -8.75 -7.31 1.40
N LEU A 42 -8.23 -6.97 0.22
CA LEU A 42 -8.77 -7.46 -1.06
C LEU A 42 -8.76 -8.98 -1.15
N LEU A 43 -7.66 -9.61 -0.74
CA LEU A 43 -7.51 -11.07 -0.79
C LEU A 43 -8.43 -11.77 0.21
N LEU A 44 -8.59 -11.21 1.41
CA LEU A 44 -9.54 -11.71 2.39
C LEU A 44 -10.98 -11.59 1.88
N HIS A 45 -11.38 -10.44 1.35
CA HIS A 45 -12.76 -10.18 0.95
C HIS A 45 -13.16 -10.84 -0.37
N THR A 46 -12.22 -10.96 -1.31
CA THR A 46 -12.52 -11.51 -2.64
C THR A 46 -12.27 -13.01 -2.72
N LYS A 47 -11.29 -13.52 -1.96
CA LYS A 47 -10.86 -14.94 -2.04
C LYS A 47 -10.97 -15.70 -0.73
N ASN A 48 -11.33 -15.04 0.37
CA ASN A 48 -11.31 -15.63 1.71
C ASN A 48 -9.93 -16.19 2.10
N ILE A 49 -8.87 -15.49 1.69
CA ILE A 49 -7.47 -15.89 1.94
C ILE A 49 -6.85 -14.97 3.00
N ILE A 50 -6.24 -15.58 4.00
CA ILE A 50 -5.37 -14.89 4.97
C ILE A 50 -3.92 -15.09 4.53
N ILE A 51 -3.18 -13.97 4.46
CA ILE A 51 -1.82 -13.96 3.96
C ILE A 51 -0.82 -14.08 5.11
N GLU A 52 0.08 -15.05 5.01
CA GLU A 52 1.10 -15.34 6.03
C GLU A 52 2.52 -14.95 5.58
N SER A 53 2.72 -14.75 4.27
CA SER A 53 4.04 -14.44 3.72
C SER A 53 3.99 -13.51 2.50
N LEU A 54 5.12 -12.86 2.21
CA LEU A 54 5.27 -12.05 0.99
C LEU A 54 5.12 -12.89 -0.28
N LYS A 55 5.67 -14.11 -0.29
CA LYS A 55 5.58 -15.01 -1.45
C LYS A 55 4.11 -15.32 -1.76
N GLN A 56 3.35 -15.73 -0.75
CA GLN A 56 1.93 -15.99 -0.87
C GLN A 56 1.18 -14.72 -1.33
N ARG A 57 1.47 -13.55 -0.75
CA ARG A 57 0.86 -12.28 -1.20
C ARG A 57 1.03 -12.06 -2.70
N LEU A 58 2.24 -12.23 -3.22
CA LEU A 58 2.54 -12.04 -4.65
C LEU A 58 1.83 -13.06 -5.54
N GLU A 59 1.79 -14.33 -5.13
CA GLU A 59 1.09 -15.40 -5.86
C GLU A 59 -0.42 -15.14 -5.90
N GLU A 60 -1.02 -14.83 -4.76
CA GLU A 60 -2.46 -14.64 -4.63
C GLU A 60 -2.94 -13.34 -5.26
N THR A 61 -2.15 -12.26 -5.16
CA THR A 61 -2.44 -10.99 -5.85
C THR A 61 -2.37 -11.18 -7.36
N ASN A 62 -1.38 -11.93 -7.88
CA ASN A 62 -1.29 -12.22 -9.32
C ASN A 62 -2.49 -13.03 -9.82
N SER A 63 -2.98 -13.96 -9.01
CA SER A 63 -4.18 -14.74 -9.29
C SER A 63 -5.47 -13.91 -9.12
N LEU A 64 -5.44 -12.82 -8.34
CA LEU A 64 -6.58 -11.93 -8.13
C LEU A 64 -6.76 -11.01 -9.33
N ASP A 65 -5.71 -10.26 -9.64
CA ASP A 65 -5.69 -9.28 -10.73
C ASP A 65 -4.22 -9.00 -11.11
N PRO A 66 -3.80 -9.30 -12.36
CA PRO A 66 -2.44 -9.06 -12.83
C PRO A 66 -1.98 -7.59 -12.75
N ASP A 67 -2.89 -6.63 -12.92
CA ASP A 67 -2.58 -5.20 -12.89
C ASP A 67 -2.34 -4.74 -11.45
N ILE A 68 -3.15 -5.21 -10.50
CA ILE A 68 -2.90 -4.98 -9.06
C ILE A 68 -1.53 -5.56 -8.67
N ASN A 69 -1.20 -6.77 -9.12
CA ASN A 69 0.09 -7.39 -8.85
C ASN A 69 1.25 -6.62 -9.49
N ALA A 70 1.09 -6.11 -10.71
CA ALA A 70 2.10 -5.30 -11.38
C ALA A 70 2.42 -4.03 -10.58
N ILE A 71 1.39 -3.30 -10.13
CA ILE A 71 1.53 -2.10 -9.29
C ILE A 71 2.22 -2.46 -7.96
N PHE A 72 1.76 -3.52 -7.31
CA PHE A 72 2.35 -3.96 -6.03
C PHE A 72 3.83 -4.32 -6.17
N ARG A 73 4.21 -5.03 -7.24
CA ARG A 73 5.61 -5.39 -7.52
C ARG A 73 6.48 -4.16 -7.75
N GLU A 74 6.01 -3.19 -8.52
CA GLU A 74 6.74 -1.94 -8.76
C GLU A 74 7.02 -1.21 -7.44
N VAL A 75 5.99 -1.05 -6.60
CA VAL A 75 6.12 -0.41 -5.30
C VAL A 75 7.01 -1.22 -4.34
N HIS A 76 6.92 -2.55 -4.39
CA HIS A 76 7.79 -3.42 -3.61
C HIS A 76 9.27 -3.23 -3.96
N VAL A 77 9.62 -3.00 -5.24
CA VAL A 77 10.99 -2.70 -5.66
C VAL A 77 11.47 -1.39 -5.03
N ILE A 78 10.64 -0.34 -5.00
CA ILE A 78 10.97 0.94 -4.34
C ILE A 78 11.23 0.73 -2.85
N TYR A 79 10.35 -0.01 -2.18
CA TYR A 79 10.50 -0.34 -0.77
C TYR A 79 11.78 -1.14 -0.50
N ARG A 80 12.10 -2.15 -1.31
CA ARG A 80 13.37 -2.91 -1.20
C ARG A 80 14.59 -2.04 -1.49
N GLY A 81 14.46 -1.01 -2.32
CA GLY A 81 15.48 -0.01 -2.61
C GLY A 81 15.85 0.86 -1.40
N THR A 82 14.98 0.98 -0.39
CA THR A 82 15.24 1.78 0.84
C THR A 82 16.51 1.37 1.58
N TYR A 83 16.96 0.12 1.41
CA TYR A 83 18.16 -0.42 2.05
C TYR A 83 19.44 -0.15 1.25
N ARG A 84 19.33 0.37 0.02
CA ARG A 84 20.45 0.55 -0.92
C ARG A 84 20.64 1.99 -1.38
N THR A 85 19.55 2.75 -1.47
CA THR A 85 19.53 4.10 -2.02
C THR A 85 18.70 5.03 -1.15
N LYS A 86 19.03 6.33 -1.14
CA LYS A 86 18.28 7.33 -0.39
C LYS A 86 16.92 7.56 -1.04
N ASN A 87 15.84 7.29 -0.30
CA ASN A 87 14.49 7.58 -0.78
C ASN A 87 14.22 9.08 -0.90
N THR A 88 13.31 9.41 -1.79
CA THR A 88 12.93 10.76 -2.17
C THR A 88 11.43 11.00 -1.98
N MET A 89 11.03 12.26 -2.13
CA MET A 89 9.61 12.63 -2.22
C MET A 89 8.92 11.94 -3.40
N GLU A 90 9.61 11.73 -4.51
CA GLU A 90 9.02 11.06 -5.68
C GLU A 90 8.73 9.58 -5.44
N ASP A 91 9.55 8.91 -4.62
CA ASP A 91 9.23 7.55 -4.18
C ASP A 91 7.92 7.53 -3.40
N CYS A 92 7.72 8.48 -2.47
CA CYS A 92 6.48 8.61 -1.72
C CYS A 92 5.28 8.85 -2.64
N LYS A 93 5.45 9.70 -3.67
CA LYS A 93 4.41 9.96 -4.68
C LYS A 93 4.04 8.71 -5.47
N LYS A 94 5.03 7.91 -5.89
CA LYS A 94 4.77 6.62 -6.59
C LYS A 94 3.97 5.67 -5.71
N LEU A 95 4.32 5.56 -4.43
CA LEU A 95 3.57 4.72 -3.49
C LEU A 95 2.12 5.20 -3.31
N LYS A 96 1.90 6.50 -3.10
CA LYS A 96 0.54 7.08 -3.01
C LYS A 96 -0.29 6.82 -4.26
N ASN A 97 0.32 6.95 -5.44
CA ASN A 97 -0.36 6.65 -6.70
C ASN A 97 -0.70 5.16 -6.83
N GLY A 98 0.22 4.28 -6.45
CA GLY A 98 -0.03 2.83 -6.42
C GLY A 98 -1.17 2.45 -5.47
N ILE A 99 -1.22 3.06 -4.27
CA ILE A 99 -2.31 2.87 -3.30
C ILE A 99 -3.65 3.24 -3.93
N LYS A 100 -3.75 4.44 -4.54
CA LYS A 100 -4.96 4.92 -5.20
C LYS A 100 -5.38 4.02 -6.37
N ALA A 101 -4.42 3.54 -7.16
CA ALA A 101 -4.69 2.67 -8.28
C ALA A 101 -5.22 1.30 -7.84
N ILE A 102 -4.61 0.69 -6.81
CA ILE A 102 -5.06 -0.59 -6.25
C ILE A 102 -6.47 -0.46 -5.66
N ALA A 103 -6.73 0.60 -4.88
CA ALA A 103 -8.06 0.82 -4.32
C ALA A 103 -9.14 0.91 -5.41
N ARG A 104 -8.82 1.58 -6.53
CA ARG A 104 -9.71 1.71 -7.69
C ARG A 104 -9.94 0.41 -8.44
N LEU A 105 -8.87 -0.32 -8.75
CA LEU A 105 -8.99 -1.61 -9.44
C LEU A 105 -9.76 -2.62 -8.58
N GLY A 106 -9.51 -2.60 -7.26
CA GLY A 106 -10.20 -3.44 -6.29
C GLY A 106 -11.64 -3.03 -5.98
N ARG A 107 -12.08 -1.83 -6.40
CA ARG A 107 -13.40 -1.25 -6.09
C ARG A 107 -13.68 -1.14 -4.58
N ILE A 108 -12.67 -0.75 -3.83
CA ILE A 108 -12.69 -0.64 -2.36
C ILE A 108 -12.47 0.80 -1.88
N GLU A 109 -12.59 1.80 -2.75
CA GLU A 109 -12.35 3.18 -2.37
C GLU A 109 -13.27 3.65 -1.24
N ALA A 110 -14.53 3.22 -1.25
CA ALA A 110 -15.50 3.56 -0.21
C ALA A 110 -15.07 3.03 1.18
N ASP A 111 -14.43 1.86 1.23
CA ASP A 111 -14.00 1.23 2.48
C ASP A 111 -12.80 1.95 3.11
N PHE A 112 -12.01 2.66 2.30
CA PHE A 112 -10.76 3.33 2.68
C PHE A 112 -10.77 4.84 2.41
N GLN A 113 -11.95 5.43 2.24
CA GLN A 113 -12.12 6.80 1.74
C GLN A 113 -11.30 7.82 2.53
N GLU A 114 -11.36 7.77 3.86
CA GLU A 114 -10.68 8.74 4.73
C GLU A 114 -9.16 8.82 4.46
N GLY A 115 -8.48 7.67 4.43
CA GLY A 115 -7.04 7.63 4.16
C GLY A 115 -6.71 7.96 2.71
N LEU A 116 -7.57 7.58 1.75
CA LEU A 116 -7.38 7.89 0.33
C LEU A 116 -7.49 9.40 0.04
N GLU A 117 -8.40 10.10 0.70
CA GLU A 117 -8.55 11.55 0.60
C GLU A 117 -7.29 12.29 1.10
N LYS A 118 -6.65 11.80 2.17
CA LYS A 118 -5.42 12.40 2.74
C LYS A 118 -4.20 12.34 1.81
N ILE A 119 -4.17 11.37 0.89
CA ILE A 119 -3.06 11.15 -0.06
C ILE A 119 -3.41 11.56 -1.50
N SER A 120 -4.56 12.20 -1.69
CA SER A 120 -5.06 12.62 -3.00
C SER A 120 -4.22 13.74 -3.60
#